data_AF-A0A5R8Y7C1-F1
#
_entry.id   AF-A0A5R8Y7C1-F1
#
_cell.length_a   1.000
_cell.length_b   1.000
_cell.length_c   1.000
_cell.angle_alpha   90.00
_cell.angle_beta   90.00
_cell.angle_gamma   90.00
#
_symmetry.space_group_name_H-M   'P 1'
#
loop_
_entity.id
_entity.type
_entity.pdbx_description
1 polymer ?
#
loop_
_entity_poly.entity_id
_entity_poly.type
_entity_poly.pdbx_seq_one_letter_code
_entity_poly.pdbx_strand_id
1 'polypeptide(L)'
;MKAYGRINLRLTADEKKVVEKAAAIVGKNVNRYIVDEISRKSRDIIAKHETMRLGRKDSERFMAHLLSAPPFNDKLEKALRLHDKTVTVK
;
A
#
# COMPACT_ATOMS: atom_id res chain seq x y z
N MET A 1 -12.40 -19.86 12.64
CA MET A 1 -12.99 -18.79 13.47
C MET A 1 -12.53 -17.44 12.96
N LYS A 2 -13.40 -16.42 12.86
CA LYS A 2 -12.96 -15.04 12.52
C LYS A 2 -12.32 -14.40 13.76
N ALA A 3 -11.13 -13.83 13.61
CA ALA A 3 -10.49 -13.03 14.64
C ALA A 3 -11.09 -11.61 14.64
N TYR A 4 -11.51 -11.12 15.80
CA TYR A 4 -12.04 -9.77 15.97
C TYR A 4 -11.00 -8.90 16.69
N GLY A 5 -10.77 -7.69 16.16
CA GLY A 5 -9.97 -6.65 16.80
C GLY A 5 -10.83 -5.46 17.22
N ARG A 6 -10.39 -4.70 18.22
CA ARG A 6 -11.06 -3.47 18.68
C ARG A 6 -10.16 -2.26 18.44
N ILE A 7 -10.75 -1.15 18.04
CA ILE A 7 -10.08 0.15 17.89
C ILE A 7 -10.79 1.13 18.83
N ASN A 8 -10.03 1.77 19.73
CA ASN A 8 -10.54 2.82 20.61
C ASN A 8 -10.13 4.17 20.04
N LEU A 9 -11.10 5.05 19.81
CA LEU A 9 -10.89 6.39 19.24
C LEU A 9 -11.40 7.44 20.22
N ARG A 10 -10.69 8.56 20.32
CA ARG A 10 -11.17 9.79 20.95
C ARG A 10 -11.42 10.80 19.84
N LEU A 11 -12.61 11.39 19.85
CA LEU A 11 -13.02 12.45 18.94
C LEU A 11 -13.36 13.68 19.77
N THR A 12 -13.04 14.85 19.24
CA THR A 12 -13.64 16.10 19.71
C THR A 12 -15.14 16.10 19.46
N ALA A 13 -15.87 17.00 20.15
CA ALA A 13 -17.32 17.12 19.98
C ALA A 13 -17.71 17.45 18.53
N ASP A 14 -16.92 18.28 17.85
CA ASP A 14 -17.22 18.70 16.48
C ASP A 14 -16.91 17.60 15.46
N GLU A 15 -15.80 16.87 15.63
CA GLU A 15 -15.52 15.68 14.81
C GLU A 15 -16.64 14.64 14.96
N LYS A 16 -17.10 14.40 16.19
CA LYS A 16 -18.21 13.47 16.45
C LYS A 16 -19.48 13.90 15.71
N LYS A 17 -19.87 15.18 15.75
CA LYS A 17 -21.05 15.70 15.04
C LYS A 17 -20.96 15.50 13.53
N VAL A 18 -19.78 15.75 12.94
CA VAL A 18 -19.55 15.57 11.49
C VAL A 18 -19.70 14.10 11.11
N VAL A 19 -19.09 13.20 11.88
CA VAL A 19 -19.17 11.75 11.63
C VAL A 19 -20.61 11.25 11.80
N GLU A 20 -21.33 11.69 12.84
CA GLU A 20 -22.74 11.33 13.07
C GLU A 20 -23.63 11.78 11.93
N LYS A 21 -23.47 13.02 11.45
CA LYS A 21 -24.23 13.54 10.31
C LYS A 21 -23.93 12.76 9.03
N ALA A 22 -22.67 12.45 8.77
CA ALA A 22 -22.28 11.66 7.59
C ALA A 22 -22.83 10.23 7.64
N ALA A 23 -22.75 9.59 8.81
CA ALA A 23 -23.32 8.26 9.04
C ALA A 23 -24.84 8.24 8.79
N ALA A 24 -25.55 9.26 9.30
CA ALA A 24 -26.99 9.42 9.08
C ALA A 24 -27.35 9.60 7.59
N ILE A 25 -26.60 10.42 6.85
CA ILE A 25 -26.81 10.62 5.40
C ILE A 25 -26.64 9.32 4.61
N VAL A 26 -25.65 8.50 4.99
CA VAL A 26 -25.35 7.21 4.33
C VAL A 26 -26.27 6.08 4.84
N GLY A 27 -27.13 6.33 5.82
CA GLY A 27 -28.04 5.33 6.39
C GLY A 27 -27.34 4.25 7.20
N LYS A 28 -26.20 4.58 7.83
CA LYS A 28 -25.40 3.65 8.65
C LYS A 28 -25.28 4.17 10.08
N ASN A 29 -25.10 3.26 11.04
CA ASN A 29 -24.65 3.69 12.36
C ASN A 29 -23.18 4.18 12.31
N VAL A 30 -22.81 4.99 13.30
CA VAL A 30 -21.49 5.63 13.40
C VAL A 30 -20.34 4.62 13.33
N ASN A 31 -20.42 3.53 14.09
CA ASN A 31 -19.36 2.52 14.13
C ASN A 31 -19.16 1.86 12.76
N ARG A 32 -20.25 1.49 12.09
CA ARG A 32 -20.19 0.87 10.77
C ARG A 32 -19.67 1.86 9.73
N TYR A 33 -20.11 3.11 9.78
CA TYR A 33 -19.63 4.16 8.90
C TYR A 33 -18.11 4.37 9.06
N ILE A 34 -17.62 4.51 10.30
CA ILE A 34 -16.18 4.69 10.59
C ILE A 34 -15.38 3.51 10.05
N VAL A 35 -15.79 2.27 10.34
CA VAL A 35 -15.06 1.07 9.89
C VAL A 35 -15.01 0.99 8.37
N ASP A 36 -16.13 1.26 7.69
CA ASP A 36 -16.20 1.22 6.22
C ASP A 36 -15.28 2.27 5.59
N GLU A 37 -15.32 3.51 6.09
CA GLU A 37 -14.53 4.62 5.55
C GLU A 37 -13.03 4.47 5.82
N ILE A 38 -12.65 4.07 7.04
CA ILE A 38 -11.24 3.80 7.38
C ILE A 38 -10.73 2.65 6.50
N SER A 39 -11.48 1.55 6.40
CA SER A 39 -11.06 0.39 5.60
C SER A 39 -10.89 0.75 4.11
N ARG A 40 -11.81 1.55 3.56
CA ARG A 40 -11.73 2.05 2.18
C ARG A 40 -10.49 2.91 1.99
N LYS A 41 -10.28 3.89 2.86
CA LYS A 41 -9.14 4.81 2.77
C LYS A 41 -7.81 4.08 2.92
N SER A 42 -7.72 3.11 3.84
CA SER A 42 -6.52 2.29 4.03
C SER A 42 -6.19 1.49 2.79
N ARG A 43 -7.18 0.85 2.14
CA ARG A 43 -6.95 0.15 0.86
C ARG A 43 -6.45 1.08 -0.22
N ASP A 44 -7.00 2.29 -0.33
CA ASP A 44 -6.54 3.28 -1.31
C ASP A 44 -5.09 3.71 -1.07
N ILE A 45 -4.68 3.87 0.21
CA ILE A 45 -3.30 4.22 0.59
C ILE A 45 -2.34 3.08 0.24
N ILE A 46 -2.70 1.84 0.61
CA ILE A 46 -1.90 0.64 0.32
C ILE A 46 -1.73 0.50 -1.19
N ALA A 47 -2.82 0.55 -1.96
CA ALA A 47 -2.77 0.44 -3.40
C ALA A 47 -1.89 1.52 -4.05
N LYS A 48 -1.94 2.76 -3.56
CA LYS A 48 -1.08 3.85 -4.04
C LYS A 48 0.41 3.64 -3.73
N HIS A 49 0.71 3.00 -2.60
CA HIS A 49 2.08 2.74 -2.21
C HIS A 49 2.67 1.51 -2.94
N GLU A 50 1.87 0.46 -3.09
CA GLU A 50 2.31 -0.81 -3.70
C GLU A 50 2.21 -0.81 -5.22
N THR A 51 1.38 0.03 -5.82
CA THR A 51 1.21 0.09 -7.27
C THR A 51 2.06 1.21 -7.87
N MET A 52 3.08 0.82 -8.64
CA MET A 52 3.80 1.76 -9.50
C MET A 52 2.98 2.03 -10.77
N ARG A 53 2.40 3.22 -10.89
CA ARG A 53 1.76 3.67 -12.14
C ARG A 53 2.82 4.23 -13.07
N LEU A 54 3.14 3.47 -14.11
CA LEU A 54 4.06 3.91 -15.15
C LEU A 54 3.30 4.68 -16.24
N GLY A 55 3.90 5.77 -16.73
CA GLY A 55 3.45 6.41 -17.96
C GLY A 55 3.70 5.49 -19.16
N ARG A 56 3.08 5.77 -20.32
CA ARG A 56 3.19 4.91 -21.51
C ARG A 56 4.63 4.60 -21.90
N LYS A 57 5.49 5.61 -21.96
CA LYS A 57 6.92 5.45 -22.31
C LYS A 57 7.67 4.56 -21.32
N ASP A 58 7.42 4.73 -20.02
CA ASP A 58 8.08 3.95 -18.99
C ASP A 58 7.55 2.52 -18.94
N SER A 59 6.26 2.32 -19.25
CA SER A 59 5.64 1.01 -19.38
C SER A 59 6.21 0.23 -20.57
N GLU A 60 6.38 0.88 -21.73
CA GLU A 60 7.01 0.28 -22.92
C GLU A 60 8.46 -0.11 -22.63
N ARG A 61 9.24 0.76 -21.97
CA ARG A 61 10.62 0.46 -21.54
C ARG A 61 10.68 -0.70 -20.54
N PHE A 62 9.82 -0.67 -19.53
CA PHE A 62 9.74 -1.73 -18.53
C PHE A 62 9.42 -3.08 -19.19
N MET A 63 8.44 -3.11 -20.10
CA MET A 63 8.09 -4.33 -20.82
C MET A 63 9.21 -4.84 -21.72
N ALA A 64 9.90 -3.94 -22.45
CA ALA A 64 11.06 -4.30 -23.26
C ALA A 64 12.16 -4.97 -22.42
N HIS A 65 12.44 -4.45 -21.22
CA HIS A 65 13.42 -5.03 -20.31
C HIS A 65 12.96 -6.34 -19.66
N LEU A 66 11.66 -6.56 -19.45
CA LEU A 66 11.12 -7.84 -18.99
C LEU A 66 11.22 -8.94 -20.06
N LEU A 67 10.95 -8.59 -21.33
CA LEU A 67 10.99 -9.53 -22.45
C LEU A 67 12.43 -9.82 -22.90
N SER A 68 13.32 -8.84 -22.79
CA SER A 68 14.73 -8.96 -23.12
C SER A 68 15.57 -8.31 -22.04
N ALA A 69 15.94 -9.11 -21.04
CA ALA A 69 16.76 -8.65 -19.93
C ALA A 69 18.13 -8.15 -20.45
N PRO A 70 18.54 -6.91 -20.11
CA PRO A 70 19.89 -6.45 -20.43
C PRO A 70 20.93 -7.21 -19.59
N PRO A 71 22.18 -7.33 -20.06
CA PRO A 71 23.25 -7.90 -19.25
C PRO A 71 23.51 -7.05 -18.01
N PHE A 72 24.01 -7.69 -16.95
CA PHE A 72 24.46 -6.96 -15.76
C PHE A 72 25.65 -6.05 -16.11
N ASN A 73 25.69 -4.88 -15.47
CA ASN A 73 26.85 -4.01 -15.59
C ASN A 73 27.94 -4.42 -14.59
N ASP A 74 29.17 -3.97 -14.83
CA ASP A 74 30.33 -4.30 -14.00
C ASP A 74 30.13 -3.99 -12.50
N LYS A 75 29.36 -2.94 -12.19
CA LYS A 75 29.07 -2.54 -10.80
C LYS A 75 28.14 -3.54 -10.12
N LEU A 76 27.09 -3.97 -10.80
CA LEU A 76 26.13 -4.96 -10.30
C LEU A 76 26.80 -6.32 -10.15
N GLU A 77 27.62 -6.74 -11.11
CA GLU A 77 28.37 -7.99 -10.98
C GLU A 77 29.32 -7.99 -9.77
N LYS A 78 30.04 -6.88 -9.55
CA LYS A 78 30.92 -6.72 -8.38
C LYS A 78 30.12 -6.80 -7.08
N ALA A 79 28.95 -6.17 -7.03
CA ALA A 79 28.07 -6.20 -5.87
C ALA A 79 27.54 -7.63 -5.58
N LEU A 80 27.11 -8.36 -6.61
CA LEU A 80 26.66 -9.75 -6.49
C LEU A 80 27.79 -10.66 -5.98
N ARG A 81 28.99 -10.56 -6.56
CA ARG A 81 30.17 -11.31 -6.09
C ARG A 81 30.55 -11.00 -4.64
N LEU A 82 30.33 -9.78 -4.17
CA LEU A 82 30.56 -9.41 -2.78
C LEU A 82 29.49 -10.01 -1.87
N HIS A 83 28.21 -9.91 -2.24
CA HIS A 83 27.09 -10.49 -1.51
C HIS A 83 27.27 -11.99 -1.29
N ASP A 84 27.66 -12.75 -2.33
CA ASP A 84 27.86 -14.19 -2.21
C ASP A 84 28.95 -14.57 -1.21
N LYS A 85 29.97 -13.72 -1.07
CA LYS A 85 31.06 -13.93 -0.11
C LYS A 85 30.71 -13.54 1.31
N THR A 86 29.74 -12.65 1.52
CA THR A 86 29.46 -12.05 2.83
C THR A 86 28.14 -12.49 3.46
N VAL A 87 27.15 -12.84 2.64
CA VAL A 87 25.78 -13.16 3.09
C VAL A 87 25.43 -14.63 2.83
N THR A 88 25.89 -15.21 1.72
CA THR A 88 25.51 -16.58 1.31
C THR A 88 26.35 -17.69 1.95
N VAL A 89 27.37 -17.36 2.77
CA VAL A 89 28.10 -18.37 3.55
C VAL A 89 27.29 -18.73 4.79
N LYS A 90 26.46 -19.77 4.66
CA LYS A 90 25.92 -20.55 5.77
C LYS A 90 26.04 -22.03 5.47
#